data_AF-A0A820MKJ4-F1
#
_entry.id   AF-A0A820MKJ4-F1
#
_cell.length_a   1.000
_cell.length_b   1.000
_cell.length_c   1.000
_cell.angle_alpha   90.00
_cell.angle_beta   90.00
_cell.angle_gamma   90.00
#
_symmetry.space_group_name_H-M   'P 1'
#
loop_
_entity.id
_entity.type
_entity.pdbx_description
1 polymer ?
#
loop_
_entity_poly.entity_id
_entity_poly.type
_entity_poly.pdbx_seq_one_letter_code
_entity_poly.pdbx_strand_id
1 'polypeptide(L)'
;MFEKHINDEIDNALKYYKSRQGAASITTYIFAIWTLKNTQHYNAMRGIDAARAYLLMPHVGQVIAIFRLLVEVGTGEGKSVVLAITACVFALTGVDVNCSCYSEVLSSRDKNDFVSVFRTLGIEDRIEYGTFNKLCEQLLNKQCNVRENVRHMIVANQSSLTAADTSARLRPKVLLLVDEVDVFLSDKYYGGTYIPSVHLKHPYIKALLDSIWKTKTLRSLTNVKALPAYNNCATQYTTIGKVTLLTRAFGRGTDFICRNQQLLANGGIHVLQTFFSEEISEEYQIMGRGPRQGDQGSYRMILLDKDLEWVLGASWKVDLSKIIGTTLYTNLDKNRSIRYESKCGAKELGIELCKAEHKASKEFMQALATGNITAVKIFKKKQNQGANLITTPSL
;
A
#
# COMPACT_ATOMS: atom_id res chain seq x y z
N MET A 1 -14.93 -19.11 40.20
CA MET A 1 -15.13 -18.32 41.44
C MET A 1 -14.29 -17.05 41.44
N PHE A 2 -12.97 -17.12 41.22
CA PHE A 2 -12.08 -15.95 41.19
C PHE A 2 -12.35 -14.97 40.02
N GLU A 3 -12.54 -15.47 38.80
CA GLU A 3 -12.86 -14.61 37.63
C GLU A 3 -14.17 -13.84 37.82
N LYS A 4 -15.17 -14.48 38.42
CA LYS A 4 -16.45 -13.84 38.75
C LYS A 4 -16.25 -12.68 39.74
N HIS A 5 -15.43 -12.91 40.78
CA HIS A 5 -15.10 -11.88 41.75
C HIS A 5 -14.35 -10.70 41.13
N ILE A 6 -13.39 -10.95 40.24
CA ILE A 6 -12.70 -9.84 39.54
C ILE A 6 -13.66 -9.07 38.64
N ASN A 7 -14.56 -9.75 37.92
CA ASN A 7 -15.54 -9.06 37.09
C ASN A 7 -16.47 -8.18 37.93
N ASP A 8 -16.94 -8.66 39.09
CA ASP A 8 -17.74 -7.85 40.02
C ASP A 8 -16.98 -6.60 40.52
N GLU A 9 -15.67 -6.74 40.80
CA GLU A 9 -14.80 -5.64 41.19
C GLU A 9 -14.55 -4.63 40.05
N ILE A 10 -14.41 -5.11 38.81
CA ILE A 10 -14.31 -4.26 37.62
C ILE A 10 -15.60 -3.46 37.43
N ASP A 11 -16.77 -4.10 37.55
CA ASP A 11 -18.07 -3.44 37.44
C ASP A 11 -18.26 -2.36 38.51
N ASN A 12 -17.75 -2.60 39.72
CA ASN A 12 -17.72 -1.58 40.77
C ASN A 12 -16.77 -0.42 40.42
N ALA A 13 -15.56 -0.72 39.96
CA ALA A 13 -14.58 0.29 39.55
C ALA A 13 -15.05 1.14 38.37
N LEU A 14 -15.84 0.55 37.46
CA LEU A 14 -16.44 1.24 36.33
C LEU A 14 -17.41 2.36 36.76
N LYS A 15 -18.00 2.30 37.96
CA LYS A 15 -18.89 3.38 38.46
C LYS A 15 -18.15 4.71 38.65
N TYR A 16 -16.83 4.67 38.90
CA TYR A 16 -16.00 5.84 39.14
C TYR A 16 -14.79 5.91 38.18
N TYR A 17 -14.88 5.30 37.00
CA TYR A 17 -13.79 5.22 36.00
C TYR A 17 -13.23 6.58 35.54
N LYS A 18 -14.05 7.64 35.60
CA LYS A 18 -13.64 9.01 35.27
C LYS A 18 -12.65 9.59 36.28
N SER A 19 -12.56 9.00 37.48
CA SER A 19 -11.55 9.34 38.47
C SER A 19 -10.23 8.63 38.15
N ARG A 20 -9.11 9.24 38.53
CA ARG A 20 -7.78 8.64 38.39
C ARG A 20 -7.68 7.30 39.13
N GLN A 21 -8.35 7.19 40.27
CA GLN A 21 -8.39 5.97 41.08
C GLN A 21 -9.18 4.86 40.38
N GLY A 22 -10.33 5.17 39.79
CA GLY A 22 -11.14 4.20 39.05
C GLY A 22 -10.39 3.61 37.85
N ALA A 23 -9.77 4.46 37.03
CA ALA A 23 -8.96 4.01 35.90
C ALA A 23 -7.77 3.14 36.36
N ALA A 24 -7.10 3.50 37.45
CA ALA A 24 -6.02 2.69 38.02
C ALA A 24 -6.52 1.33 38.52
N SER A 25 -7.64 1.29 39.25
CA SER A 25 -8.24 0.04 39.74
C SER A 25 -8.62 -0.91 38.60
N ILE A 26 -9.26 -0.40 37.54
CA ILE A 26 -9.61 -1.19 36.36
C ILE A 26 -8.35 -1.81 35.74
N THR A 27 -7.30 -1.00 35.52
CA THR A 27 -6.02 -1.47 34.99
C THR A 27 -5.41 -2.57 35.87
N THR A 28 -5.43 -2.43 37.20
CA THR A 28 -4.95 -3.45 38.13
C THR A 28 -5.70 -4.77 37.99
N TYR A 29 -7.03 -4.73 37.89
CA TYR A 29 -7.84 -5.94 37.74
C TYR A 29 -7.62 -6.63 36.39
N ILE A 30 -7.46 -5.87 35.30
CA ILE A 30 -7.13 -6.44 34.00
C ILE A 30 -5.75 -7.12 34.03
N PHE A 31 -4.74 -6.49 34.66
CA PHE A 31 -3.43 -7.11 34.84
C PHE A 31 -3.51 -8.39 35.68
N ALA A 32 -4.32 -8.42 36.73
CA ALA A 32 -4.53 -9.63 37.53
C ALA A 32 -5.12 -10.77 36.68
N ILE A 33 -6.12 -10.49 35.83
CA ILE A 33 -6.65 -11.48 34.88
C ILE A 33 -5.56 -11.95 33.92
N TRP A 34 -4.80 -11.03 33.32
CA TRP A 34 -3.74 -11.37 32.38
C TRP A 34 -2.67 -12.26 33.02
N THR A 35 -2.18 -11.92 34.21
CA THR A 35 -1.24 -12.75 34.98
C THR A 35 -1.80 -14.15 35.19
N LEU A 36 -3.07 -14.27 35.60
CA LEU A 36 -3.72 -15.56 35.86
C LEU A 36 -3.86 -16.43 34.60
N LYS A 37 -4.23 -15.82 33.46
CA LYS A 37 -4.32 -16.55 32.19
C LYS A 37 -2.96 -17.07 31.70
N ASN A 38 -1.87 -16.48 32.18
CA ASN A 38 -0.50 -16.86 31.83
C ASN A 38 0.22 -17.70 32.91
N THR A 39 -0.52 -18.35 33.82
CA THR A 39 0.03 -19.19 34.90
C THR A 39 0.50 -20.59 34.47
N GLN A 40 0.70 -20.82 33.17
CA GLN A 40 0.95 -22.15 32.60
C GLN A 40 2.16 -22.84 33.27
N HIS A 41 3.26 -22.10 33.44
CA HIS A 41 4.47 -22.59 34.10
C HIS A 41 4.39 -22.56 35.63
N TYR A 42 3.57 -21.68 36.21
CA TYR A 42 3.37 -21.57 37.64
C TYR A 42 2.72 -22.84 38.22
N ASN A 43 1.67 -23.35 37.56
CA ASN A 43 0.94 -24.52 38.04
C ASN A 43 1.81 -25.79 38.05
N ALA A 44 2.77 -25.88 37.14
CA ALA A 44 3.74 -26.98 37.07
C ALA A 44 4.79 -26.94 38.20
N MET A 45 4.93 -25.82 38.92
CA MET A 45 5.94 -25.60 39.97
C MET A 45 5.37 -25.46 41.38
N ARG A 46 4.13 -25.92 41.61
CA ARG A 46 3.51 -25.90 42.94
C ARG A 46 4.39 -26.60 43.98
N GLY A 47 4.74 -25.89 45.05
CA GLY A 47 5.57 -26.42 46.16
C GLY A 47 7.05 -26.03 46.11
N ILE A 48 7.49 -25.28 45.09
CA ILE A 48 8.85 -24.72 44.99
C ILE A 48 8.80 -23.24 45.40
N ASP A 49 9.70 -22.79 46.29
CA ASP A 49 9.73 -21.40 46.80
C ASP A 49 9.88 -20.35 45.68
N ALA A 50 10.50 -20.74 44.56
CA ALA A 50 10.69 -19.88 43.37
C ALA A 50 9.47 -19.82 42.43
N ALA A 51 8.35 -20.49 42.70
CA ALA A 51 7.20 -20.53 41.80
C ALA A 51 6.68 -19.13 41.42
N ARG A 52 6.77 -18.16 42.34
CA ARG A 52 6.38 -16.77 42.09
C ARG A 52 7.17 -16.10 40.95
N ALA A 53 8.40 -16.53 40.67
CA ALA A 53 9.22 -15.99 39.57
C ALA A 53 8.66 -16.35 38.18
N TYR A 54 7.76 -17.34 38.10
CA TYR A 54 7.12 -17.79 36.85
C TYR A 54 5.75 -17.13 36.62
N LEU A 55 5.33 -16.23 37.50
CA LEU A 55 4.16 -15.37 37.26
C LEU A 55 4.58 -14.18 36.41
N LEU A 56 3.94 -14.03 35.26
CA LEU A 56 4.08 -12.82 34.46
C LEU A 56 3.45 -11.65 35.21
N MET A 57 4.28 -10.69 35.64
CA MET A 57 3.86 -9.48 36.32
C MET A 57 4.11 -8.25 35.44
N PRO A 58 3.25 -7.23 35.53
CA PRO A 58 3.46 -6.00 34.78
C PRO A 58 4.69 -5.26 35.29
N HIS A 59 5.53 -4.79 34.37
CA HIS A 59 6.63 -3.90 34.70
C HIS A 59 6.10 -2.48 34.97
N VAL A 60 6.75 -1.72 35.85
CA VAL A 60 6.33 -0.34 36.19
C VAL A 60 6.22 0.54 34.95
N GLY A 61 7.15 0.39 33.99
CA GLY A 61 7.11 1.09 32.71
C GLY A 61 5.84 0.80 31.89
N GLN A 62 5.34 -0.43 31.91
CA GLN A 62 4.12 -0.82 31.20
C GLN A 62 2.88 -0.15 31.83
N VAL A 63 2.83 -0.09 33.15
CA VAL A 63 1.73 0.56 33.88
C VAL A 63 1.71 2.06 33.60
N ILE A 64 2.87 2.72 33.65
CA ILE A 64 2.99 4.15 33.36
C ILE A 64 2.58 4.45 31.92
N ALA A 65 2.94 3.58 30.97
CA ALA A 65 2.68 3.77 29.55
C ALA A 65 1.18 3.89 29.23
N ILE A 66 0.31 3.12 29.90
CA ILE A 66 -1.15 3.11 29.69
C ILE A 66 -1.78 4.50 29.92
N PHE A 67 -1.17 5.34 30.75
CA PHE A 67 -1.71 6.65 31.13
C PHE A 67 -1.12 7.83 30.33
N ARG A 68 -0.39 7.56 29.24
CA ARG A 68 0.24 8.58 28.40
C ARG A 68 -0.21 8.45 26.94
N LEU A 69 -0.20 9.56 26.20
CA LEU A 69 -0.67 9.61 24.80
C LEU A 69 0.35 9.08 23.80
N LEU A 70 1.64 9.32 24.04
CA LEU A 70 2.76 8.86 23.22
C LEU A 70 3.84 8.35 24.16
N VAL A 71 4.28 7.11 23.95
CA VAL A 71 5.24 6.44 24.84
C VAL A 71 6.23 5.65 24.00
N GLU A 72 7.51 5.91 24.24
CA GLU A 72 8.58 5.06 23.76
C GLU A 72 8.74 3.89 24.75
N VAL A 73 8.56 2.67 24.24
CA VAL A 73 8.76 1.43 24.98
C VAL A 73 9.75 0.61 24.18
N GLY A 74 10.84 0.20 24.82
CA GLY A 74 11.93 -0.53 24.17
C GLY A 74 11.45 -1.86 23.58
N THR A 75 12.17 -2.33 22.56
CA THR A 75 11.91 -3.66 21.98
C THR A 75 12.08 -4.74 23.04
N GLY A 76 11.07 -5.59 23.21
CA GLY A 76 11.07 -6.65 24.24
C GLY A 76 10.55 -6.22 25.61
N GLU A 77 10.26 -4.94 25.85
CA GLU A 77 9.73 -4.45 27.14
C GLU A 77 8.20 -4.66 27.30
N GLY A 78 7.55 -5.27 26.31
CA GLY A 78 6.13 -5.64 26.37
C GLY A 78 5.16 -4.59 25.82
N LYS A 79 5.50 -3.94 24.71
CA LYS A 79 4.59 -3.07 23.92
C LYS A 79 3.20 -3.68 23.70
N SER A 80 3.16 -4.95 23.30
CA SER A 80 1.92 -5.71 23.09
C SER A 80 1.03 -5.77 24.34
N VAL A 81 1.64 -5.90 25.53
CA VAL A 81 0.90 -5.88 26.81
C VAL A 81 0.30 -4.50 27.04
N VAL A 82 1.08 -3.43 26.87
CA VAL A 82 0.59 -2.05 27.04
C VAL A 82 -0.60 -1.78 26.12
N LEU A 83 -0.49 -2.13 24.84
CA LEU A 83 -1.56 -1.97 23.85
C LEU A 83 -2.82 -2.73 24.24
N ALA A 84 -2.71 -4.03 24.56
CA ALA A 84 -3.86 -4.86 24.88
C ALA A 84 -4.58 -4.42 26.17
N ILE A 85 -3.83 -4.06 27.21
CA ILE A 85 -4.42 -3.60 28.47
C ILE A 85 -5.09 -2.23 28.27
N THR A 86 -4.46 -1.33 27.52
CA THR A 86 -5.06 -0.04 27.15
C THR A 86 -6.36 -0.25 26.38
N ALA A 87 -6.38 -1.18 25.43
CA ALA A 87 -7.58 -1.53 24.67
C ALA A 87 -8.71 -2.04 25.59
N CYS A 88 -8.38 -2.91 26.56
CA CYS A 88 -9.35 -3.39 27.55
C CYS A 88 -9.96 -2.25 28.38
N VAL A 89 -9.12 -1.33 28.88
CA VAL A 89 -9.57 -0.18 29.69
C VAL A 89 -10.60 0.64 28.92
N PHE A 90 -10.32 1.00 27.66
CA PHE A 90 -11.25 1.79 26.86
C PHE A 90 -12.48 0.98 26.42
N ALA A 91 -12.33 -0.29 26.06
CA ALA A 91 -13.44 -1.15 25.67
C ALA A 91 -14.47 -1.34 26.78
N LEU A 92 -14.03 -1.47 28.04
CA LEU A 92 -14.90 -1.54 29.21
C LEU A 92 -15.70 -0.24 29.46
N THR A 93 -15.21 0.90 28.97
CA THR A 93 -15.97 2.18 29.00
C THR A 93 -16.99 2.32 27.87
N GLY A 94 -17.14 1.30 27.02
CA GLY A 94 -18.07 1.26 25.90
C GLY A 94 -17.56 1.87 24.59
N VAL A 95 -16.24 2.15 24.51
CA VAL A 95 -15.56 2.65 23.31
C VAL A 95 -15.09 1.45 22.48
N ASP A 96 -15.28 1.48 21.16
CA ASP A 96 -14.70 0.44 20.29
C ASP A 96 -13.23 0.78 20.03
N VAL A 97 -12.34 -0.20 20.09
CA VAL A 97 -10.89 0.02 20.01
C VAL A 97 -10.30 -0.74 18.82
N ASN A 98 -9.57 -0.02 17.98
CA ASN A 98 -8.80 -0.57 16.89
C ASN A 98 -7.31 -0.52 17.25
N CYS A 99 -6.66 -1.67 17.33
CA CYS A 99 -5.22 -1.80 17.48
C CYS A 99 -4.59 -2.02 16.10
N SER A 100 -3.85 -1.02 15.62
CA SER A 100 -3.18 -1.07 14.32
C SER A 100 -1.72 -1.44 14.46
N CYS A 101 -1.23 -2.31 13.58
CA CYS A 101 0.18 -2.63 13.41
C CYS A 101 0.53 -2.61 11.92
N TYR A 102 1.80 -2.44 11.54
CA TYR A 102 2.19 -2.51 10.13
C TYR A 102 2.16 -3.95 9.56
N SER A 103 2.22 -4.98 10.42
CA SER A 103 2.33 -6.39 10.06
C SER A 103 1.09 -7.18 10.46
N GLU A 104 0.51 -7.91 9.50
CA GLU A 104 -0.64 -8.78 9.74
C GLU A 104 -0.30 -9.93 10.70
N VAL A 105 0.93 -10.47 10.61
CA VAL A 105 1.40 -11.56 11.47
C VAL A 105 1.52 -11.11 12.93
N LEU A 106 2.13 -9.94 13.15
CA LEU A 106 2.29 -9.38 14.50
C LEU A 106 0.93 -9.00 15.10
N SER A 107 0.08 -8.35 14.30
CA SER A 107 -1.28 -8.00 14.71
C SER A 107 -2.11 -9.24 15.11
N SER A 108 -2.04 -10.31 14.32
CA SER A 108 -2.76 -11.55 14.59
C SER A 108 -2.23 -12.28 15.82
N ARG A 109 -0.90 -12.31 16.00
CA ARG A 109 -0.26 -12.87 17.20
C ARG A 109 -0.76 -12.14 18.45
N ASP A 110 -0.66 -10.82 18.48
CA ASP A 110 -1.03 -10.02 19.63
C ASP A 110 -2.52 -10.16 19.97
N LYS A 111 -3.39 -10.24 18.97
CA LYS A 111 -4.81 -10.56 19.20
C LYS A 111 -4.97 -11.94 19.87
N ASN A 112 -4.31 -12.97 19.35
CA ASN A 112 -4.45 -14.34 19.86
C ASN A 112 -3.93 -14.48 21.29
N ASP A 113 -2.84 -13.80 21.63
CA ASP A 113 -2.25 -13.84 22.97
C ASP A 113 -3.20 -13.25 24.04
N PHE A 114 -4.06 -12.30 23.65
CA PHE A 114 -4.97 -11.59 24.57
C PHE A 114 -6.45 -11.94 24.41
N VAL A 115 -6.84 -12.72 23.40
CA VAL A 115 -8.25 -13.04 23.13
C VAL A 115 -8.95 -13.70 24.33
N SER A 116 -8.22 -14.50 25.11
CA SER A 116 -8.75 -15.13 26.32
C SER A 116 -9.11 -14.11 27.40
N VAL A 117 -8.32 -13.03 27.53
CA VAL A 117 -8.60 -11.91 28.44
C VAL A 117 -9.81 -11.13 27.94
N PHE A 118 -9.87 -10.84 26.63
CA PHE A 118 -11.01 -10.11 26.03
C PHE A 118 -12.34 -10.87 26.21
N ARG A 119 -12.32 -12.20 26.08
CA ARG A 119 -13.48 -13.07 26.32
C ARG A 119 -13.92 -13.06 27.78
N THR A 120 -12.97 -13.19 28.71
CA THR A 120 -13.27 -13.16 30.16
C THR A 120 -13.90 -11.84 30.58
N LEU A 121 -13.50 -10.74 29.92
CA LEU A 121 -14.05 -9.40 30.14
C LEU A 121 -15.31 -9.09 29.32
N GLY A 122 -15.75 -9.98 28.41
CA GLY A 122 -16.94 -9.75 27.58
C GLY A 122 -16.80 -8.62 26.55
N ILE A 123 -15.58 -8.30 26.12
CA ILE A 123 -15.25 -7.15 25.24
C ILE A 123 -14.59 -7.56 23.92
N GLU A 124 -14.53 -8.85 23.60
CA GLU A 124 -13.92 -9.35 22.35
C GLU A 124 -14.46 -8.65 21.11
N ASP A 125 -15.78 -8.45 21.03
CA ASP A 125 -16.44 -7.81 19.88
C ASP A 125 -16.17 -6.31 19.74
N ARG A 126 -15.53 -5.69 20.75
CA ARG A 126 -15.20 -4.26 20.79
C ARG A 126 -13.75 -3.98 20.45
N ILE A 127 -12.89 -5.00 20.41
CA ILE A 127 -11.46 -4.83 20.17
C ILE A 127 -11.08 -5.51 18.86
N GLU A 128 -10.64 -4.70 17.91
CA GLU A 128 -10.21 -5.16 16.59
C GLU A 128 -8.71 -4.93 16.39
N TYR A 129 -8.02 -5.97 15.94
CA TYR A 129 -6.62 -5.90 15.54
C TYR A 129 -6.52 -6.03 14.03
N GLY A 130 -5.70 -5.19 13.39
CA GLY A 130 -5.40 -5.33 11.98
C GLY A 130 -4.27 -4.45 11.52
N THR A 131 -3.94 -4.56 10.23
CA THR A 131 -3.09 -3.57 9.57
C THR A 131 -3.84 -2.28 9.29
N PHE A 132 -3.12 -1.16 9.14
CA PHE A 132 -3.73 0.13 8.77
C PHE A 132 -4.67 -0.02 7.55
N ASN A 133 -4.21 -0.73 6.52
CA ASN A 133 -5.01 -0.97 5.31
C ASN A 133 -6.27 -1.79 5.59
N LYS A 134 -6.17 -2.83 6.43
CA LYS A 134 -7.30 -3.69 6.78
C LYS A 134 -8.35 -2.93 7.57
N LEU A 135 -7.92 -2.15 8.57
CA LEU A 135 -8.81 -1.33 9.39
C LEU A 135 -9.49 -0.24 8.55
N CYS A 136 -8.75 0.44 7.66
CA CYS A 136 -9.32 1.39 6.70
C CYS A 136 -10.34 0.73 5.77
N GLU A 137 -10.02 -0.44 5.20
CA GLU A 137 -10.92 -1.19 4.33
C GLU A 137 -12.20 -1.61 5.06
N GLN A 138 -12.10 -2.06 6.32
CA GLN A 138 -13.27 -2.39 7.14
C GLN A 138 -14.13 -1.15 7.41
N LEU A 139 -13.51 -0.02 7.73
CA LEU A 139 -14.23 1.25 7.93
C LEU A 139 -14.98 1.69 6.67
N LEU A 140 -14.34 1.59 5.49
CA LEU A 140 -14.98 1.89 4.20
C LEU A 140 -16.12 0.92 3.89
N ASN A 141 -15.90 -0.37 4.17
CA ASN A 141 -16.86 -1.42 3.83
C ASN A 141 -18.05 -1.52 4.80
N LYS A 142 -18.08 -0.75 5.90
CA LYS A 142 -19.24 -0.69 6.82
C LYS A 142 -20.54 -0.30 6.11
N GLN A 143 -20.46 0.58 5.10
CA GLN A 143 -21.62 1.02 4.35
C GLN A 143 -21.84 0.22 3.08
N CYS A 144 -20.79 -0.16 2.37
CA CYS A 144 -20.91 -1.02 1.19
C CYS A 144 -19.56 -1.64 0.87
N ASN A 145 -19.53 -2.89 0.39
CA ASN A 145 -18.28 -3.49 -0.06
C ASN A 145 -17.88 -2.88 -1.42
N VAL A 146 -17.08 -1.82 -1.39
CA VAL A 146 -16.72 -1.03 -2.58
C VAL A 146 -16.04 -1.91 -3.62
N ARG A 147 -15.11 -2.77 -3.19
CA ARG A 147 -14.35 -3.62 -4.13
C ARG A 147 -15.22 -4.64 -4.82
N GLU A 148 -16.08 -5.34 -4.08
CA GLU A 148 -16.96 -6.32 -4.69
C GLU A 148 -18.00 -5.66 -5.58
N ASN A 149 -18.59 -4.54 -5.16
CA ASN A 149 -19.52 -3.79 -6.00
C ASN A 149 -18.85 -3.35 -7.32
N VAL A 150 -17.65 -2.78 -7.27
CA VAL A 150 -16.89 -2.42 -8.48
C VAL A 150 -16.56 -3.66 -9.32
N ARG A 151 -16.17 -4.78 -8.69
CA ARG A 151 -15.90 -6.04 -9.40
C ARG A 151 -17.14 -6.54 -10.13
N HIS A 152 -18.29 -6.54 -9.47
CA HIS A 152 -19.57 -6.98 -10.03
C HIS A 152 -20.02 -6.06 -11.16
N MET A 153 -19.90 -4.74 -11.01
CA MET A 153 -20.21 -3.79 -12.09
C MET A 153 -19.34 -4.03 -13.33
N ILE A 154 -18.04 -4.24 -13.15
CA ILE A 154 -17.10 -4.41 -14.28
C ILE A 154 -17.25 -5.80 -14.93
N VAL A 155 -17.40 -6.87 -14.15
CA VAL A 155 -17.40 -8.25 -14.67
C VAL A 155 -18.77 -8.70 -15.14
N ALA A 156 -19.83 -8.38 -14.40
CA ALA A 156 -21.17 -8.90 -14.67
C ALA A 156 -22.04 -7.96 -15.52
N ASN A 157 -21.59 -6.71 -15.80
CA ASN A 157 -22.42 -5.68 -16.44
C ASN A 157 -23.77 -5.47 -15.74
N GLN A 158 -23.87 -5.82 -14.45
CA GLN A 158 -25.09 -5.70 -13.66
C GLN A 158 -25.11 -4.32 -13.00
N SER A 159 -26.18 -3.56 -13.27
CA SER A 159 -26.43 -2.22 -12.75
C SER A 159 -27.04 -2.20 -11.34
N SER A 160 -27.41 -3.36 -10.79
CA SER A 160 -27.99 -3.47 -9.45
C SER A 160 -26.91 -3.63 -8.39
N LEU A 161 -26.59 -2.53 -7.71
CA LEU A 161 -25.87 -2.57 -6.44
C LEU A 161 -26.77 -3.25 -5.41
N THR A 162 -26.27 -4.27 -4.71
CA THR A 162 -26.97 -4.79 -3.52
C THR A 162 -27.06 -3.66 -2.51
N ALA A 163 -28.27 -3.17 -2.26
CA ALA A 163 -28.53 -2.16 -1.25
C ALA A 163 -27.97 -2.66 0.09
N ALA A 164 -27.14 -1.83 0.71
CA ALA A 164 -26.57 -2.14 2.00
C ALA A 164 -27.65 -2.16 3.07
N ASP A 165 -27.50 -3.09 4.00
CA ASP A 165 -28.35 -3.19 5.18
C ASP A 165 -28.20 -1.90 6.00
N THR A 166 -29.24 -1.07 5.99
CA THR A 166 -29.28 0.29 6.59
C THR A 166 -29.26 0.29 8.13
N SER A 167 -28.95 -0.82 8.77
CA SER A 167 -28.72 -0.92 10.22
C SER A 167 -27.35 -0.35 10.61
N ALA A 168 -27.05 0.87 10.14
CA ALA A 168 -25.87 1.60 10.54
C ALA A 168 -25.96 1.91 12.03
N ARG A 169 -25.23 1.13 12.84
CA ARG A 169 -24.86 1.52 14.20
C ARG A 169 -24.31 2.95 14.12
N LEU A 170 -24.99 3.90 14.79
CA LEU A 170 -24.51 5.25 15.08
C LEU A 170 -23.01 5.18 15.36
N ARG A 171 -22.20 5.95 14.60
CA ARG A 171 -20.73 5.91 14.63
C ARG A 171 -20.23 5.69 16.05
N PRO A 172 -19.77 4.48 16.41
CA PRO A 172 -19.20 4.29 17.73
C PRO A 172 -17.97 5.18 17.82
N LYS A 173 -17.71 5.74 19.00
CA LYS A 173 -16.42 6.38 19.27
C LYS A 173 -15.37 5.26 19.09
N VAL A 174 -14.62 5.30 17.99
CA VAL A 174 -13.55 4.34 17.73
C VAL A 174 -12.24 4.97 18.16
N LEU A 175 -11.56 4.36 19.13
CA LEU A 175 -10.21 4.73 19.52
C LEU A 175 -9.21 3.93 18.68
N LEU A 176 -8.27 4.60 18.03
CA LEU A 176 -7.17 3.95 17.32
C LEU A 176 -5.93 3.95 18.20
N LEU A 177 -5.47 2.76 18.57
CA LEU A 177 -4.18 2.52 19.19
C LEU A 177 -3.20 2.08 18.10
N VAL A 178 -2.04 2.72 18.02
CA VAL A 178 -1.07 2.51 16.95
C VAL A 178 0.21 1.91 17.51
N ASP A 179 0.53 0.70 17.06
CA ASP A 179 1.85 0.09 17.23
C ASP A 179 2.83 0.63 16.18
N GLU A 180 4.09 0.83 16.58
CA GLU A 180 5.15 1.47 15.77
C GLU A 180 4.67 2.79 15.13
N VAL A 181 4.40 3.78 15.97
CA VAL A 181 3.89 5.10 15.58
C VAL A 181 4.80 5.84 14.58
N ASP A 182 6.10 5.58 14.61
CA ASP A 182 7.08 6.07 13.66
C ASP A 182 6.81 5.54 12.24
N VAL A 183 6.46 4.26 12.11
CA VAL A 183 6.03 3.67 10.83
C VAL A 183 4.74 4.32 10.35
N PHE A 184 3.78 4.57 11.25
CA PHE A 184 2.54 5.26 10.91
C PHE A 184 2.78 6.69 10.42
N LEU A 185 3.73 7.41 11.02
CA LEU A 185 4.09 8.78 10.65
C LEU A 185 4.97 8.89 9.40
N SER A 186 5.35 7.76 8.79
CA SER A 186 6.04 7.78 7.50
C SER A 186 5.14 8.26 6.35
N ASP A 187 5.77 8.81 5.30
CA ASP A 187 5.10 9.29 4.07
C ASP A 187 4.23 8.24 3.38
N LYS A 188 4.41 6.96 3.73
CA LYS A 188 3.61 5.85 3.21
C LYS A 188 2.17 5.86 3.76
N TYR A 189 1.97 6.30 4.99
CA TYR A 189 0.68 6.27 5.67
C TYR A 189 0.21 7.68 6.03
N TYR A 190 1.05 8.48 6.68
CA TYR A 190 0.68 9.83 7.09
C TYR A 190 0.65 10.78 5.88
N GLY A 191 -0.49 11.44 5.67
CA GLY A 191 -0.74 12.24 4.46
C GLY A 191 -0.96 11.43 3.18
N GLY A 192 -0.76 10.11 3.22
CA GLY A 192 -1.04 9.20 2.12
C GLY A 192 -2.54 9.06 1.86
N THR A 193 -2.92 8.95 0.59
CA THR A 193 -4.31 8.61 0.23
C THR A 193 -4.47 7.10 0.18
N TYR A 194 -5.50 6.58 0.84
CA TYR A 194 -5.87 5.17 0.67
C TYR A 194 -6.48 4.95 -0.71
N ILE A 195 -5.79 4.17 -1.56
CA ILE A 195 -6.22 3.86 -2.92
C ILE A 195 -6.74 2.42 -2.94
N PRO A 196 -8.06 2.18 -2.80
CA PRO A 196 -8.62 0.85 -2.94
C PRO A 196 -8.39 0.33 -4.36
N SER A 197 -7.98 -0.93 -4.48
CA SER A 197 -7.79 -1.61 -5.76
C SER A 197 -8.60 -2.89 -5.81
N VAL A 198 -9.23 -3.14 -6.96
CA VAL A 198 -9.97 -4.37 -7.25
C VAL A 198 -9.14 -5.24 -8.17
N HIS A 199 -9.00 -6.53 -7.82
CA HIS A 199 -8.36 -7.49 -8.70
C HIS A 199 -9.42 -8.16 -9.59
N LEU A 200 -9.40 -7.85 -10.88
CA LEU A 200 -10.32 -8.41 -11.86
C LEU A 200 -9.87 -9.83 -12.25
N LYS A 201 -10.49 -10.84 -11.65
CA LYS A 201 -10.29 -12.25 -12.03
C LYS A 201 -11.09 -12.57 -13.28
N HIS A 202 -10.53 -12.34 -14.45
CA HIS A 202 -11.14 -12.76 -15.71
C HIS A 202 -10.82 -14.25 -15.97
N PRO A 203 -11.81 -15.12 -16.24
CA PRO A 203 -11.58 -16.57 -16.40
C PRO A 203 -10.50 -16.90 -17.43
N TYR A 204 -10.44 -16.13 -18.51
CA TYR A 204 -9.47 -16.32 -19.59
C TYR A 204 -8.06 -15.85 -19.22
N ILE A 205 -7.92 -14.76 -18.43
CA ILE A 205 -6.60 -14.34 -17.91
C ILE A 205 -6.11 -15.37 -16.90
N LYS A 206 -6.98 -15.85 -16.01
CA LYS A 206 -6.64 -16.89 -15.04
C LYS A 206 -6.21 -18.18 -15.76
N ALA A 207 -6.97 -18.64 -16.75
CA ALA A 207 -6.62 -19.82 -17.54
C ALA A 207 -5.29 -19.65 -18.28
N LEU A 208 -4.98 -18.44 -18.78
CA LEU A 208 -3.69 -18.12 -19.38
C LEU A 208 -2.56 -18.18 -18.34
N LEU A 209 -2.72 -17.51 -17.19
CA LEU A 209 -1.73 -17.52 -16.11
C LEU A 209 -1.48 -18.94 -15.57
N ASP A 210 -2.54 -19.72 -15.35
CA ASP A 210 -2.45 -21.11 -14.90
C ASP A 210 -1.73 -21.99 -15.94
N SER A 211 -1.99 -21.77 -17.24
CA SER A 211 -1.31 -22.49 -18.33
C SER A 211 0.17 -22.12 -18.41
N ILE A 212 0.50 -20.84 -18.21
CA ILE A 212 1.88 -20.36 -18.15
C ILE A 212 2.61 -20.99 -16.95
N TRP A 213 1.98 -20.96 -15.77
CA TRP A 213 2.57 -21.43 -14.53
C TRP A 213 2.79 -22.95 -14.50
N LYS A 214 1.85 -23.72 -15.07
CA LYS A 214 1.98 -25.19 -15.19
C LYS A 214 3.07 -25.58 -16.18
N THR A 215 3.31 -24.76 -17.20
CA THR A 215 4.26 -25.06 -18.27
C THR A 215 5.61 -24.38 -17.98
N LYS A 216 6.41 -25.00 -17.11
CA LYS A 216 7.73 -24.48 -16.66
C LYS A 216 8.78 -24.29 -17.78
N THR A 217 8.50 -24.78 -18.99
CA THR A 217 9.39 -24.71 -20.17
C THR A 217 9.14 -23.49 -21.06
N LEU A 218 8.14 -22.65 -20.77
CA LEU A 218 7.88 -21.43 -21.53
C LEU A 218 8.98 -20.38 -21.25
N ARG A 219 9.97 -20.31 -22.14
CA ARG A 219 11.11 -19.39 -22.03
C ARG A 219 11.00 -18.15 -22.91
N SER A 220 9.99 -18.06 -23.78
CA SER A 220 9.82 -16.93 -24.69
C SER A 220 8.34 -16.58 -24.89
N LEU A 221 8.09 -15.32 -25.27
CA LEU A 221 6.75 -14.83 -25.62
C LEU A 221 6.13 -15.61 -26.78
N THR A 222 6.93 -16.09 -27.72
CA THR A 222 6.47 -16.88 -28.87
C THR A 222 5.82 -18.19 -28.41
N ASN A 223 6.42 -18.86 -27.43
CA ASN A 223 5.85 -20.09 -26.86
C ASN A 223 4.55 -19.82 -26.09
N VAL A 224 4.45 -18.67 -25.42
CA VAL A 224 3.21 -18.26 -24.73
C VAL A 224 2.09 -17.98 -25.73
N LYS A 225 2.40 -17.30 -26.84
CA LYS A 225 1.43 -17.02 -27.92
C LYS A 225 0.86 -18.29 -28.58
N ALA A 226 1.63 -19.37 -28.59
CA ALA A 226 1.20 -20.66 -29.13
C ALA A 226 0.19 -21.40 -28.22
N LEU A 227 0.03 -20.99 -26.95
CA LEU A 227 -0.90 -21.65 -26.04
C LEU A 227 -2.36 -21.44 -26.48
N PRO A 228 -3.21 -22.48 -26.43
CA PRO A 228 -4.65 -22.32 -26.65
C PRO A 228 -5.29 -21.30 -25.70
N ALA A 229 -4.84 -21.28 -24.43
CA ALA A 229 -5.30 -20.32 -23.44
C ALA A 229 -4.95 -18.86 -23.81
N TYR A 230 -3.82 -18.63 -24.48
CA TYR A 230 -3.46 -17.30 -24.97
C TYR A 230 -4.39 -16.85 -26.09
N ASN A 231 -4.68 -17.73 -27.06
CA ASN A 231 -5.61 -17.41 -28.14
C ASN A 231 -7.01 -17.12 -27.60
N ASN A 232 -7.51 -17.97 -26.69
CA ASN A 232 -8.80 -17.74 -26.04
C ASN A 232 -8.83 -16.42 -25.27
N CYS A 233 -7.76 -16.09 -24.54
CA CYS A 233 -7.62 -14.81 -23.86
C CYS A 233 -7.61 -13.63 -24.86
N ALA A 234 -6.76 -13.67 -25.89
CA ALA A 234 -6.61 -12.61 -26.88
C ALA A 234 -7.91 -12.32 -27.65
N THR A 235 -8.65 -13.35 -28.04
CA THR A 235 -9.94 -13.20 -28.74
C THR A 235 -11.01 -12.51 -27.91
N GLN A 236 -10.87 -12.44 -26.57
CA GLN A 236 -11.86 -11.78 -25.71
C GLN A 236 -11.70 -10.26 -25.65
N TYR A 237 -10.56 -9.69 -26.03
CA TYR A 237 -10.27 -8.26 -25.87
C TYR A 237 -10.42 -7.45 -27.17
N THR A 238 -10.53 -8.11 -28.32
CA THR A 238 -10.67 -7.48 -29.66
C THR A 238 -12.00 -7.82 -30.34
N THR A 239 -13.11 -7.73 -29.61
CA THR A 239 -14.47 -7.97 -30.13
C THR A 239 -15.31 -6.69 -30.13
N ILE A 240 -16.38 -6.70 -30.92
CA ILE A 240 -17.37 -5.62 -30.99
C ILE A 240 -17.93 -5.30 -29.59
N GLY A 241 -18.11 -4.01 -29.31
CA GLY A 241 -18.74 -3.51 -28.08
C GLY A 241 -17.84 -3.52 -26.83
N LYS A 242 -16.54 -3.79 -26.96
CA LYS A 242 -15.60 -3.79 -25.83
C LYS A 242 -14.64 -2.61 -25.87
N VAL A 243 -14.40 -2.01 -24.70
CA VAL A 243 -13.37 -0.98 -24.47
C VAL A 243 -12.27 -1.59 -23.61
N THR A 244 -11.02 -1.52 -24.08
CA THR A 244 -9.85 -2.03 -23.35
C THR A 244 -9.00 -0.86 -22.89
N LEU A 245 -8.83 -0.72 -21.56
CA LEU A 245 -7.96 0.29 -20.96
C LEU A 245 -6.56 -0.29 -20.75
N LEU A 246 -5.54 0.40 -21.26
CA LEU A 246 -4.14 -0.03 -21.19
C LEU A 246 -3.30 1.04 -20.50
N THR A 247 -2.33 0.61 -19.69
CA THR A 247 -1.30 1.52 -19.17
C THR A 247 -0.30 1.87 -20.27
N ARG A 248 0.38 3.01 -20.12
CA ARG A 248 1.44 3.48 -21.03
C ARG A 248 2.47 2.39 -21.35
N ALA A 249 2.90 1.64 -20.35
CA ALA A 249 3.87 0.56 -20.50
C ALA A 249 3.32 -0.63 -21.31
N PHE A 250 2.05 -0.99 -21.16
CA PHE A 250 1.46 -2.14 -21.85
C PHE A 250 1.08 -1.83 -23.31
N GLY A 251 0.72 -0.56 -23.58
CA GLY A 251 0.48 -0.07 -24.95
C GLY A 251 1.72 -0.08 -25.84
N ARG A 252 2.93 -0.05 -25.23
CA ARG A 252 4.20 -0.25 -25.91
C ARG A 252 4.50 -1.76 -26.04
N GLY A 253 4.85 -2.23 -27.24
CA GLY A 253 5.35 -3.60 -27.47
C GLY A 253 4.33 -4.75 -27.68
N THR A 254 3.05 -4.64 -27.30
CA THR A 254 2.10 -5.78 -27.37
C THR A 254 1.22 -5.78 -28.63
N ASP A 255 1.33 -6.81 -29.48
CA ASP A 255 0.56 -6.94 -30.73
C ASP A 255 -0.94 -7.21 -30.49
N PHE A 256 -1.83 -6.37 -31.03
CA PHE A 256 -3.29 -6.54 -30.95
C PHE A 256 -3.83 -6.92 -32.32
N ILE A 257 -3.82 -8.22 -32.60
CA ILE A 257 -4.41 -8.73 -33.84
C ILE A 257 -5.93 -8.75 -33.66
N CYS A 258 -6.65 -7.95 -34.46
CA CYS A 258 -8.10 -8.05 -34.57
C CYS A 258 -8.44 -9.27 -35.43
N ARG A 259 -9.04 -10.31 -34.84
CA ARG A 259 -9.48 -11.50 -35.59
C ARG A 259 -10.98 -11.48 -35.92
N ASN A 260 -11.68 -10.42 -35.54
CA ASN A 260 -13.13 -10.31 -35.71
C ASN A 260 -13.47 -9.66 -37.06
N GLN A 261 -13.99 -10.46 -38.00
CA GLN A 261 -14.31 -9.99 -39.35
C GLN A 261 -15.40 -8.91 -39.39
N GLN A 262 -16.39 -8.98 -38.50
CA GLN A 262 -17.43 -7.94 -38.41
C GLN A 262 -16.87 -6.61 -37.88
N LEU A 263 -15.90 -6.65 -36.95
CA LEU A 263 -15.22 -5.45 -36.47
C LEU A 263 -14.37 -4.80 -37.57
N LEU A 264 -13.63 -5.62 -38.32
CA LEU A 264 -12.86 -5.16 -39.49
C LEU A 264 -13.77 -4.53 -40.56
N ALA A 265 -14.94 -5.14 -40.82
CA ALA A 265 -15.94 -4.59 -41.74
C ALA A 265 -16.52 -3.24 -41.28
N ASN A 266 -16.52 -2.97 -39.97
CA ASN A 266 -17.00 -1.72 -39.36
C ASN A 266 -15.90 -0.65 -39.17
N GLY A 267 -14.77 -0.77 -39.88
CA GLY A 267 -13.66 0.20 -39.80
C GLY A 267 -12.59 -0.13 -38.75
N GLY A 268 -12.68 -1.31 -38.13
CA GLY A 268 -11.65 -1.89 -37.28
C GLY A 268 -11.49 -1.26 -35.89
N ILE A 269 -10.29 -1.41 -35.30
CA ILE A 269 -10.01 -0.94 -33.94
C ILE A 269 -9.80 0.58 -33.95
N HIS A 270 -10.50 1.27 -33.04
CA HIS A 270 -10.23 2.67 -32.72
C HIS A 270 -9.32 2.76 -31.50
N VAL A 271 -8.18 3.44 -31.64
CA VAL A 271 -7.23 3.68 -30.55
C VAL A 271 -7.39 5.10 -30.02
N LEU A 272 -7.65 5.20 -28.72
CA LEU A 272 -7.67 6.46 -27.96
C LEU A 272 -6.44 6.55 -27.07
N GLN A 273 -5.55 7.49 -27.38
CA GLN A 273 -4.40 7.80 -26.53
C GLN A 273 -4.72 8.99 -25.62
N THR A 274 -4.64 8.78 -24.30
CA THR A 274 -5.09 9.76 -23.29
C THR A 274 -3.94 10.57 -22.67
N PHE A 275 -2.79 10.63 -23.33
CA PHE A 275 -1.59 11.33 -22.86
C PHE A 275 -0.69 11.68 -24.05
N PHE A 276 0.17 12.68 -23.90
CA PHE A 276 1.14 13.01 -24.96
C PHE A 276 2.41 12.18 -24.79
N SER A 277 2.80 11.43 -25.82
CA SER A 277 4.01 10.61 -25.79
C SER A 277 5.27 11.47 -25.74
N GLU A 278 6.23 11.15 -24.87
CA GLU A 278 7.51 11.85 -24.79
C GLU A 278 8.40 11.59 -26.01
N GLU A 279 8.25 10.42 -26.63
CA GLU A 279 8.97 10.04 -27.85
C GLU A 279 7.98 9.76 -28.96
N ILE A 280 8.32 10.13 -30.19
CA ILE A 280 7.51 9.83 -31.36
C ILE A 280 7.42 8.32 -31.65
N SER A 281 8.47 7.57 -31.29
CA SER A 281 8.53 6.12 -31.43
C SER A 281 7.46 5.42 -30.60
N GLU A 282 7.16 5.91 -29.39
CA GLU A 282 6.08 5.42 -28.54
C GLU A 282 4.73 5.67 -29.21
N GLU A 283 4.50 6.89 -29.71
CA GLU A 283 3.24 7.27 -30.31
C GLU A 283 2.92 6.39 -31.53
N TYR A 284 3.90 6.20 -32.43
CA TYR A 284 3.76 5.30 -33.57
C TYR A 284 3.45 3.86 -33.13
N GLN A 285 4.06 3.39 -32.03
CA GLN A 285 3.77 2.07 -31.49
C GLN A 285 2.35 1.95 -30.95
N ILE A 286 1.77 3.01 -30.37
CA ILE A 286 0.40 3.04 -29.86
C ILE A 286 -0.59 3.16 -31.02
N MET A 287 -0.35 4.10 -31.94
CA MET A 287 -1.18 4.31 -33.14
C MET A 287 -1.27 3.02 -33.97
N GLY A 288 -0.14 2.35 -34.16
CA GLY A 288 -0.09 1.09 -34.87
C GLY A 288 -0.77 -0.07 -34.15
N ARG A 289 -1.55 0.12 -33.07
CA ARG A 289 -2.37 -0.95 -32.46
C ARG A 289 -3.79 -1.02 -33.05
N GLY A 290 -4.20 -0.01 -33.83
CA GLY A 290 -5.48 0.00 -34.56
C GLY A 290 -5.32 -0.65 -35.94
N PRO A 291 -4.92 0.11 -36.97
CA PRO A 291 -4.62 -0.41 -38.29
C PRO A 291 -3.21 -1.04 -38.35
N ARG A 292 -3.10 -2.32 -38.72
CA ARG A 292 -1.84 -3.02 -39.04
C ARG A 292 -1.97 -3.84 -40.32
N GLN A 293 -0.88 -3.96 -41.08
CA GLN A 293 -0.83 -4.78 -42.30
C GLN A 293 -1.94 -4.50 -43.34
N GLY A 294 -2.46 -3.27 -43.38
CA GLY A 294 -3.55 -2.89 -44.29
C GLY A 294 -4.95 -2.99 -43.68
N ASP A 295 -5.09 -3.46 -42.44
CA ASP A 295 -6.37 -3.43 -41.73
C ASP A 295 -6.85 -1.99 -41.54
N GLN A 296 -8.16 -1.78 -41.68
CA GLN A 296 -8.78 -0.52 -41.33
C GLN A 296 -8.73 -0.30 -39.82
N GLY A 297 -8.55 0.95 -39.42
CA GLY A 297 -8.48 1.35 -38.03
C GLY A 297 -8.37 2.85 -37.94
N SER A 298 -8.65 3.39 -36.76
CA SER A 298 -8.61 4.83 -36.55
C SER A 298 -7.91 5.17 -35.23
N TYR A 299 -7.35 6.38 -35.17
CA TYR A 299 -6.57 6.84 -34.04
C TYR A 299 -7.01 8.25 -33.66
N ARG A 300 -7.11 8.51 -32.36
CA ARG A 300 -7.30 9.85 -31.82
C ARG A 300 -6.55 9.99 -30.51
N MET A 301 -6.04 11.19 -30.29
CA MET A 301 -5.39 11.59 -29.05
C MET A 301 -6.28 12.57 -28.29
N ILE A 302 -6.39 12.38 -26.98
CA ILE A 302 -7.09 13.26 -26.06
C ILE A 302 -6.08 13.69 -25.01
N LEU A 303 -5.81 14.99 -24.93
CA LEU A 303 -4.82 15.59 -24.04
C LEU A 303 -5.52 16.37 -22.92
N LEU A 304 -4.95 16.29 -21.72
CA LEU A 304 -5.35 17.13 -20.60
C LEU A 304 -4.50 18.41 -20.58
N ASP A 305 -4.98 19.43 -19.89
CA ASP A 305 -4.25 20.69 -19.65
C ASP A 305 -2.82 20.47 -19.15
N LYS A 306 -2.60 19.45 -18.31
CA LYS A 306 -1.28 19.08 -17.80
C LYS A 306 -0.32 18.57 -18.88
N ASP A 307 -0.83 17.87 -19.88
CA ASP A 307 -0.02 17.43 -21.02
C ASP A 307 0.42 18.65 -21.83
N LEU A 308 -0.48 19.61 -22.04
CA LEU A 308 -0.17 20.85 -22.76
C LEU A 308 0.81 21.74 -22.00
N GLU A 309 0.67 21.83 -20.67
CA GLU A 309 1.64 22.50 -19.80
C GLU A 309 3.02 21.83 -19.90
N TRP A 310 3.07 20.49 -19.93
CA TRP A 310 4.31 19.73 -20.12
C TRP A 310 4.93 19.88 -21.51
N VAL A 311 4.17 20.18 -22.58
CA VAL A 311 4.71 20.37 -23.94
C VAL A 311 5.05 21.83 -24.23
N LEU A 312 4.17 22.77 -23.86
CA LEU A 312 4.27 24.19 -24.19
C LEU A 312 4.81 25.05 -23.04
N GLY A 313 4.70 24.59 -21.79
CA GLY A 313 5.23 25.27 -20.61
C GLY A 313 4.19 26.08 -19.84
N ALA A 314 4.65 26.92 -18.91
CA ALA A 314 3.77 27.66 -18.00
C ALA A 314 2.76 28.58 -18.72
N SER A 315 3.09 29.02 -19.96
CA SER A 315 2.23 29.85 -20.80
C SER A 315 1.40 29.07 -21.81
N TRP A 316 1.19 27.77 -21.61
CA TRP A 316 0.58 26.87 -22.60
C TRP A 316 -0.76 27.36 -23.16
N LYS A 317 -1.60 28.04 -22.38
CA LYS A 317 -2.89 28.57 -22.85
C LYS A 317 -2.72 29.64 -23.94
N VAL A 318 -1.73 30.52 -23.75
CA VAL A 318 -1.40 31.62 -24.68
C VAL A 318 -0.69 31.07 -25.90
N ASP A 319 0.14 30.05 -25.75
CA ASP A 319 0.85 29.45 -26.88
C ASP A 319 -0.05 28.52 -27.68
N LEU A 320 -0.99 27.82 -27.04
CA LEU A 320 -2.00 27.01 -27.69
C LEU A 320 -2.86 27.84 -28.64
N SER A 321 -3.31 29.04 -28.22
CA SER A 321 -4.16 29.90 -29.06
C SER A 321 -3.48 30.37 -30.35
N LYS A 322 -2.13 30.37 -30.39
CA LYS A 322 -1.34 30.74 -31.58
C LYS A 322 -1.15 29.60 -32.56
N ILE A 323 -1.35 28.35 -32.13
CA ILE A 323 -1.02 27.14 -32.92
C ILE A 323 -2.24 26.26 -33.22
N ILE A 324 -3.47 26.76 -32.99
CA ILE A 324 -4.70 26.01 -33.24
C ILE A 324 -4.89 25.73 -34.74
N GLY A 325 -5.47 24.58 -35.08
CA GLY A 325 -5.84 24.21 -36.45
C GLY A 325 -4.92 23.13 -37.02
N THR A 326 -4.59 23.23 -38.31
CA THR A 326 -3.79 22.23 -39.04
C THR A 326 -2.33 22.15 -38.59
N THR A 327 -1.84 23.17 -37.88
CA THR A 327 -0.45 23.26 -37.41
C THR A 327 -0.26 22.80 -35.96
N LEU A 328 -1.35 22.46 -35.25
CA LEU A 328 -1.33 22.12 -33.84
C LEU A 328 -0.38 20.97 -33.52
N TYR A 329 -0.56 19.84 -34.21
CA TYR A 329 0.24 18.64 -33.95
C TYR A 329 1.72 18.87 -34.27
N THR A 330 2.03 19.48 -35.41
CA THR A 330 3.42 19.76 -35.82
C THR A 330 4.15 20.65 -34.81
N ASN A 331 3.46 21.63 -34.23
CA ASN A 331 4.04 22.49 -33.19
C ASN A 331 4.22 21.74 -31.85
N LEU A 332 3.27 20.90 -31.46
CA LEU A 332 3.40 20.06 -30.26
C LEU A 332 4.57 19.08 -30.38
N ASP A 333 4.73 18.44 -31.54
CA ASP A 333 5.83 17.50 -31.81
C ASP A 333 7.21 18.18 -31.82
N LYS A 334 7.30 19.39 -32.38
CA LYS A 334 8.53 20.19 -32.32
C LYS A 334 8.94 20.48 -30.87
N ASN A 335 8.00 20.94 -30.04
CA ASN A 335 8.26 21.25 -28.63
C ASN A 335 8.57 19.99 -27.80
N ARG A 336 7.94 18.86 -28.12
CA ARG A 336 8.29 17.54 -27.56
C ARG A 336 9.76 17.22 -27.76
N SER A 337 10.22 17.34 -29.00
CA SER A 337 11.59 16.97 -29.38
C SER A 337 12.62 17.81 -28.60
N ILE A 338 12.39 19.13 -28.53
CA ILE A 338 13.22 20.06 -27.74
C ILE A 338 13.27 19.68 -26.26
N ARG A 339 12.11 19.38 -25.65
CA ARG A 339 12.04 19.00 -24.23
C ARG A 339 12.68 17.64 -23.96
N TYR A 340 12.51 16.69 -24.87
CA TYR A 340 13.12 15.36 -24.76
C TYR A 340 14.65 15.45 -24.83
N GLU A 341 15.19 16.22 -25.79
CA GLU A 341 16.64 16.47 -25.91
C GLU A 341 17.22 17.13 -24.65
N SER A 342 16.56 18.17 -24.13
CA SER A 342 16.95 18.83 -22.88
C SER A 342 16.99 17.86 -21.68
N LYS A 343 16.01 16.94 -21.61
CA LYS A 343 15.95 15.91 -20.56
C LYS A 343 17.04 14.85 -20.71
N CYS A 344 17.43 14.50 -21.95
CA CYS A 344 18.54 13.60 -22.23
C CYS A 344 19.90 14.22 -21.86
N GLY A 345 20.13 15.50 -22.17
CA GLY A 345 21.35 16.20 -21.75
C GLY A 345 21.52 16.23 -20.22
N ALA A 346 20.43 16.36 -19.47
CA ALA A 346 20.46 16.25 -18.00
C ALA A 346 20.81 14.83 -17.50
N LYS A 347 20.44 13.77 -18.25
CA LYS A 347 20.83 12.38 -17.94
C LYS A 347 22.30 12.12 -18.23
N GLU A 348 22.88 12.73 -19.27
CA GLU A 348 24.33 12.63 -19.56
C GLU A 348 25.17 13.19 -18.40
N LEU A 349 24.74 14.31 -17.82
CA LEU A 349 25.36 14.86 -16.60
C LEU A 349 25.30 13.86 -15.43
N GLY A 350 24.15 13.21 -15.23
CA GLY A 350 23.99 12.14 -14.23
C GLY A 350 24.85 10.91 -14.49
N ILE A 351 25.01 10.51 -15.76
CA ILE A 351 25.87 9.40 -16.17
C ILE A 351 27.34 9.72 -15.87
N GLU A 352 27.80 10.93 -16.15
CA GLU A 352 29.18 11.36 -15.83
C GLU A 352 29.44 11.37 -14.31
N LEU A 353 28.47 11.83 -13.51
CA LEU A 353 28.54 11.75 -12.05
C LEU A 353 28.60 10.28 -11.57
N CYS A 354 27.71 9.42 -12.07
CA CYS A 354 27.71 8.00 -11.72
C CYS A 354 28.99 7.27 -12.19
N LYS A 355 29.59 7.65 -13.32
CA LYS A 355 30.89 7.12 -13.76
C LYS A 355 32.01 7.49 -12.79
N ALA A 356 32.02 8.74 -12.31
CA ALA A 356 33.00 9.19 -11.32
C ALA A 356 32.84 8.44 -9.98
N GLU A 357 31.60 8.25 -9.51
CA GLU A 357 31.30 7.48 -8.29
C GLU A 357 31.64 6.00 -8.42
N HIS A 358 31.35 5.41 -9.59
CA HIS A 358 31.70 4.03 -9.90
C HIS A 358 33.21 3.82 -9.93
N LYS A 359 33.97 4.75 -10.53
CA LYS A 359 35.44 4.72 -10.53
C LYS A 359 35.98 4.80 -9.11
N ALA A 360 35.48 5.73 -8.29
CA ALA A 360 35.89 5.87 -6.90
C ALA A 360 35.56 4.62 -6.06
N SER A 361 34.41 3.97 -6.31
CA SER A 361 34.03 2.71 -5.69
C SER A 361 34.97 1.56 -6.08
N LYS A 362 35.39 1.47 -7.34
CA LYS A 362 36.38 0.49 -7.80
C LYS A 362 37.75 0.68 -7.15
N GLU A 363 38.23 1.92 -7.09
CA GLU A 363 39.49 2.27 -6.43
C GLU A 363 39.46 1.92 -4.93
N PHE A 364 38.32 2.16 -4.27
CA PHE A 364 38.09 1.74 -2.88
C PHE A 364 38.14 0.21 -2.71
N MET A 365 37.48 -0.54 -3.59
CA MET A 365 37.52 -2.02 -3.56
C MET A 365 38.93 -2.56 -3.76
N GLN A 366 39.72 -1.93 -4.64
CA GLN A 366 41.12 -2.28 -4.85
C GLN A 366 42.00 -1.93 -3.63
N ALA A 367 41.76 -0.79 -2.98
CA ALA A 367 42.43 -0.41 -1.74
C ALA A 367 42.13 -1.38 -0.58
N LEU A 368 40.89 -1.90 -0.49
CA LEU A 368 40.54 -2.96 0.46
C LEU A 368 41.29 -4.26 0.17
N ALA A 369 41.31 -4.70 -1.10
CA ALA A 369 41.98 -5.93 -1.51
C ALA A 369 43.50 -5.89 -1.30
N THR A 370 44.11 -4.71 -1.39
CA THR A 370 45.56 -4.49 -1.24
C THR A 370 45.99 -4.10 0.18
N GLY A 371 45.05 -3.98 1.13
CA GLY A 371 45.35 -3.60 2.51
C GLY A 371 45.76 -2.13 2.70
N ASN A 372 45.45 -1.24 1.75
CA ASN A 372 45.79 0.19 1.84
C ASN A 372 44.82 0.94 2.78
N ILE A 373 45.08 0.84 4.08
CA ILE A 373 44.24 1.39 5.16
C ILE A 373 44.10 2.92 5.05
N THR A 374 45.14 3.63 4.58
CA THR A 374 45.13 5.09 4.44
C THR A 374 44.12 5.54 3.39
N ALA A 375 44.10 4.91 2.21
CA ALA A 375 43.15 5.22 1.14
C ALA A 375 41.70 4.91 1.56
N VAL A 376 41.48 3.80 2.28
CA VAL A 376 40.18 3.41 2.85
C VAL A 376 39.66 4.45 3.84
N LYS A 377 40.51 4.96 4.73
CA LYS A 377 40.14 6.00 5.71
C LYS A 377 39.79 7.33 5.02
N ILE A 378 40.54 7.74 4.01
CA ILE A 378 40.28 8.97 3.25
C ILE A 378 38.93 8.87 2.51
N PHE A 379 38.66 7.76 1.85
CA PHE A 379 37.38 7.55 1.14
C PHE A 379 36.18 7.58 2.10
N LYS A 380 36.25 6.85 3.22
CA LYS A 380 35.19 6.85 4.25
C LYS A 380 34.99 8.24 4.87
N LYS A 381 36.07 8.99 5.13
CA LYS A 381 35.98 10.36 5.63
C LYS A 381 35.23 11.26 4.65
N LYS A 382 35.48 11.13 3.35
CA LYS A 382 34.80 11.91 2.31
C LYS A 382 33.30 11.56 2.18
N GLN A 383 32.94 10.28 2.26
CA GLN A 383 31.53 9.84 2.24
C GLN A 383 30.74 10.23 3.50
N ASN A 384 31.42 10.34 4.63
CA ASN A 384 30.81 10.73 5.91
C ASN A 384 30.88 12.24 6.20
N GLN A 385 31.38 13.06 5.26
CA GLN A 385 31.18 14.50 5.33
C GLN A 385 29.70 14.75 5.04
N GLY A 386 28.92 15.03 6.09
CA GLY A 386 27.51 15.44 5.92
C GLY A 386 27.37 16.64 4.99
N ALA A 387 26.13 16.96 4.59
CA ALA A 387 25.87 18.09 3.70
C ALA A 387 26.43 19.41 4.28
N ASN A 388 27.30 20.08 3.54
CA ASN A 388 27.74 21.43 3.88
C ASN A 388 26.54 22.38 3.71
N LEU A 389 25.92 22.77 4.82
CA LEU A 389 24.95 23.86 4.84
C LEU A 389 25.68 25.16 4.51
N ILE A 390 25.57 25.63 3.27
CA ILE A 390 25.96 26.98 2.90
C ILE A 390 24.90 27.91 3.47
N THR A 391 25.13 28.45 4.67
CA THR A 391 24.36 29.57 5.18
C THR A 391 24.81 30.82 4.45
N THR A 392 24.09 31.22 3.41
CA THR A 392 24.13 32.60 2.93
C THR A 392 23.51 33.48 4.01
N PRO A 393 24.21 34.49 4.57
CA PRO A 393 23.56 35.46 5.43
C PRO A 393 22.63 36.30 4.55
N SER A 394 21.33 36.23 4.82
CA SER A 394 20.34 37.15 4.25
C SER A 394 20.49 38.53 4.90
N LEU A 395 20.45 39.58 4.07
CA LEU A 395 20.10 40.95 4.49
C LEU A 395 18.68 40.99 5.08
#